data_AF-D5UGP2-F1
#
_entry.id   AF-D5UGP2-F1
#
_cell.length_a   1.000
_cell.length_b   1.000
_cell.length_c   1.000
_cell.angle_alpha   90.00
_cell.angle_beta   90.00
_cell.angle_gamma   90.00
#
_symmetry.space_group_name_H-M   'P 1'
#
loop_
_entity.id
_entity.type
_entity.pdbx_description
1 polymer ?
#
loop_
_entity_poly.entity_id
_entity_poly.type
_entity_poly.pdbx_seq_one_letter_code
_entity_poly.pdbx_strand_id
1 'polypeptide(L)'
;MLFRRRPEVHVDVTGFHAAEAPAMQRSVLEALGLGARPAPTVVPARLQVERGADTRLVLVWRNVIVGFVPPDAAAPLVAALEGAAGATLVVDGAVHHVDGTWRVWVGPVPTDGFPPVPEGLDTLAAPDVTILGVPVRRPDGLR
;
A
#
# COMPACT_ATOMS: atom_id res chain seq x y z
N MET A 1 -26.50 -18.39 3.48
CA MET A 1 -26.47 -16.96 3.10
C MET A 1 -25.49 -16.79 1.95
N LEU A 2 -25.94 -16.30 0.81
CA LEU A 2 -25.10 -16.08 -0.37
C LEU A 2 -24.40 -14.73 -0.19
N PHE A 3 -23.07 -14.71 0.01
CA PHE A 3 -22.31 -13.46 0.02
C PHE A 3 -22.35 -12.87 -1.38
N ARG A 4 -23.19 -11.85 -1.60
CA ARG A 4 -23.24 -11.13 -2.86
C ARG A 4 -21.99 -10.23 -2.93
N ARG A 5 -21.03 -10.60 -3.77
CA ARG A 5 -19.83 -9.78 -4.02
C ARG A 5 -20.29 -8.39 -4.49
N ARG A 6 -19.78 -7.34 -3.85
CA ARG A 6 -20.05 -5.96 -4.30
C ARG A 6 -19.52 -5.80 -5.73
N PRO A 7 -20.24 -5.06 -6.60
CA PRO A 7 -19.71 -4.71 -7.91
C PRO A 7 -18.38 -3.94 -7.73
N GLU A 8 -17.48 -4.07 -8.71
CA GLU A 8 -16.18 -3.40 -8.70
C GLU A 8 -16.20 -2.30 -9.76
N VAL A 9 -15.67 -1.13 -9.41
CA VAL A 9 -15.45 0.00 -10.33
C VAL A 9 -13.95 0.21 -10.44
N HIS A 10 -13.41 0.08 -11.65
CA HIS A 10 -12.02 0.37 -11.92
C HIS A 10 -11.81 1.87 -12.13
N VAL A 11 -10.75 2.43 -11.56
CA VAL A 11 -10.38 3.84 -11.73
C VAL A 11 -8.96 3.94 -12.22
N ASP A 12 -8.80 4.66 -13.33
CA ASP A 12 -7.49 5.01 -13.87
C ASP A 12 -6.93 6.22 -13.11
N VAL A 13 -5.67 6.11 -12.70
CA VAL A 13 -4.93 7.18 -12.03
C VAL A 13 -3.59 7.41 -12.73
N THR A 14 -3.05 8.62 -12.65
CA THR A 14 -1.79 9.01 -13.30
C THR A 14 -0.55 8.31 -12.76
N GLY A 15 -0.62 7.75 -11.56
CA GLY A 15 0.53 7.11 -10.91
C GLY A 15 1.00 7.87 -9.67
N PHE A 16 1.11 7.21 -8.51
CA PHE A 16 1.73 7.78 -7.32
C PHE A 16 2.24 6.70 -6.36
N HIS A 17 3.19 7.08 -5.50
CA HIS A 17 3.60 6.25 -4.38
C HIS A 17 2.55 6.28 -3.26
N ALA A 18 2.17 5.11 -2.77
CA ALA A 18 1.46 5.00 -1.51
C ALA A 18 2.31 5.56 -0.36
N ALA A 19 1.66 6.24 0.56
CA ALA A 19 2.26 6.79 1.77
C ALA A 19 2.37 5.74 2.88
N GLU A 20 3.27 6.03 3.82
CA GLU A 20 3.54 5.27 5.05
C GLU A 20 4.09 3.87 4.79
N ALA A 21 4.83 3.69 3.69
CA ALA A 21 5.38 2.39 3.32
C ALA A 21 6.24 1.78 4.45
N PRO A 22 7.13 2.51 5.16
CA PRO A 22 7.91 1.97 6.27
C PRO A 22 7.02 1.43 7.41
N ALA A 23 5.93 2.12 7.73
CA ALA A 23 4.99 1.70 8.75
C ALA A 23 4.21 0.43 8.36
N MET A 24 3.96 0.25 7.05
CA MET A 24 3.14 -0.84 6.50
C MET A 24 3.93 -2.10 6.13
N GLN A 25 5.23 -2.18 6.39
CA GLN A 25 6.06 -3.31 5.92
C GLN A 25 5.52 -4.68 6.33
N ARG A 26 5.04 -4.84 7.57
CA ARG A 26 4.45 -6.11 8.02
C ARG A 26 3.24 -6.50 7.17
N SER A 27 2.34 -5.56 6.92
CA SER A 27 1.15 -5.76 6.11
C SER A 27 1.49 -6.08 4.65
N VAL A 28 2.47 -5.36 4.09
CA VAL A 28 2.94 -5.59 2.71
C VAL A 28 3.55 -6.99 2.57
N LEU A 29 4.38 -7.41 3.52
CA LEU A 29 4.99 -8.75 3.53
C LEU A 29 3.94 -9.86 3.71
N GLU A 30 2.95 -9.63 4.59
CA GLU A 30 1.81 -10.54 4.76
C GLU A 30 1.03 -10.68 3.45
N ALA A 31 0.65 -9.56 2.82
CA ALA A 31 -0.07 -9.55 1.55
C ALA A 31 0.74 -10.22 0.43
N LEU A 32 2.06 -10.00 0.38
CA LEU A 32 2.94 -10.66 -0.58
C LEU A 32 2.90 -12.18 -0.45
N GLY A 33 2.68 -12.72 0.76
CA GLY A 33 2.65 -14.16 1.02
C GLY A 33 4.00 -14.84 0.74
N LEU A 34 5.07 -14.05 0.79
CA LEU A 34 6.42 -14.53 0.56
C LEU A 34 6.85 -15.29 1.81
N GLY A 35 6.66 -16.62 1.78
CA GLY A 35 7.39 -17.53 2.65
C GLY A 35 8.88 -17.56 2.28
N ALA A 36 9.50 -18.74 2.25
CA ALA A 36 10.91 -18.89 1.89
C ALA A 36 11.25 -18.72 0.38
N ARG A 37 10.36 -18.12 -0.43
CA ARG A 37 10.57 -17.99 -1.88
C ARG A 37 11.27 -16.66 -2.22
N PRO A 38 12.18 -16.64 -3.21
CA PRO A 38 12.73 -15.39 -3.71
C PRO A 38 11.59 -14.55 -4.28
N ALA A 39 11.51 -13.30 -3.83
CA ALA A 39 10.48 -12.37 -4.27
C ALA A 39 10.78 -11.87 -5.69
N PRO A 40 9.77 -11.75 -6.57
CA PRO A 40 9.94 -11.01 -7.82
C PRO A 40 10.30 -9.55 -7.52
N THR A 41 11.10 -8.92 -8.39
CA THR A 41 11.48 -7.50 -8.24
C THR A 41 10.26 -6.57 -8.21
N VAL A 42 9.21 -6.93 -8.96
CA VAL A 42 7.94 -6.21 -9.03
C VAL A 42 6.80 -7.22 -9.05
N VAL A 43 5.78 -6.98 -8.23
CA VAL A 43 4.58 -7.81 -8.12
C VAL A 43 3.37 -6.96 -8.48
N PRO A 44 2.64 -7.25 -9.58
CA PRO A 44 1.41 -6.56 -9.90
C PRO A 44 0.39 -6.66 -8.76
N ALA A 45 -0.27 -5.54 -8.45
CA ALA A 45 -1.22 -5.44 -7.36
C ALA A 45 -2.54 -4.85 -7.86
N ARG A 46 -3.63 -5.52 -7.51
CA ARG A 46 -4.98 -4.98 -7.68
C ARG A 46 -5.43 -4.43 -6.34
N LEU A 47 -5.41 -3.11 -6.21
CA LEU A 47 -5.61 -2.41 -4.95
C LEU A 47 -7.06 -1.98 -4.84
N GLN A 48 -7.66 -2.17 -3.68
CA GLN A 48 -8.94 -1.56 -3.34
C GLN A 48 -8.68 -0.24 -2.62
N VAL A 49 -9.46 0.77 -2.93
CA VAL A 49 -9.41 2.06 -2.23
C VAL A 49 -10.60 2.12 -1.27
N GLU A 50 -10.34 2.35 0.00
CA GLU A 50 -11.37 2.43 1.04
C GLU A 50 -11.22 3.68 1.90
N ARG A 51 -12.31 4.08 2.56
CA ARG A 51 -12.26 5.12 3.59
C ARG A 51 -11.66 4.53 4.86
N GLY A 52 -10.59 5.15 5.34
CA GLY A 52 -10.00 4.88 6.64
C GLY A 52 -10.61 5.74 7.74
N ALA A 53 -9.89 5.86 8.86
CA ALA A 53 -10.23 6.79 9.92
C ALA A 53 -10.10 8.26 9.46
N ASP A 54 -10.89 9.13 10.08
CA ASP A 54 -11.00 10.56 9.79
C ASP A 54 -11.33 10.85 8.32
N THR A 55 -10.32 11.26 7.54
CA THR A 55 -10.43 11.63 6.13
C THR A 55 -9.40 10.90 5.26
N ARG A 56 -8.64 9.94 5.83
CA ARG A 56 -7.61 9.23 5.10
C ARG A 56 -8.23 8.16 4.21
N LEU A 57 -7.68 8.00 3.01
CA LEU A 57 -7.97 6.84 2.17
C LEU A 57 -6.88 5.78 2.36
N VAL A 58 -7.31 4.53 2.48
CA VAL A 58 -6.43 3.37 2.64
C VAL A 58 -6.42 2.54 1.37
N LEU A 59 -5.29 1.89 1.12
CA LEU A 59 -5.09 0.94 0.04
C LEU A 59 -5.12 -0.47 0.62
N VAL A 60 -6.06 -1.29 0.16
CA VAL A 60 -6.22 -2.66 0.60
C VAL A 60 -5.77 -3.60 -0.50
N TRP A 61 -4.89 -4.54 -0.17
CA TRP A 61 -4.43 -5.58 -1.08
C TRP A 61 -4.51 -6.94 -0.38
N ARG A 62 -5.14 -7.92 -1.04
CA ARG A 62 -5.35 -9.27 -0.48
C ARG A 62 -5.94 -9.25 0.95
N ASN A 63 -6.90 -8.34 1.17
CA ASN A 63 -7.61 -8.12 2.44
C ASN A 63 -6.76 -7.51 3.58
N VAL A 64 -5.63 -6.87 3.27
CA VAL A 64 -4.78 -6.19 4.25
C VAL A 64 -4.52 -4.74 3.81
N ILE A 65 -4.50 -3.79 4.74
CA ILE A 65 -4.11 -2.40 4.47
C ILE A 65 -2.60 -2.36 4.21
N VAL A 66 -2.19 -1.93 3.02
CA VAL A 66 -0.79 -1.93 2.56
C VAL A 66 -0.21 -0.53 2.37
N GLY A 67 -1.02 0.52 2.56
CA GLY A 67 -0.59 1.90 2.39
C GLY A 67 -1.74 2.89 2.48
N PHE A 68 -1.39 4.17 2.41
CA PHE A 68 -2.34 5.27 2.39
C PHE A 68 -2.23 6.04 1.07
N VAL A 69 -3.34 6.62 0.64
CA VAL A 69 -3.32 7.56 -0.48
C VAL A 69 -2.74 8.89 0.04
N PRO A 70 -1.71 9.47 -0.62
CA PRO A 70 -1.19 10.77 -0.22
C PRO A 70 -2.23 11.88 -0.45
N PRO A 71 -2.18 13.00 0.32
CA PRO A 71 -3.18 14.06 0.24
C PRO A 71 -3.40 14.60 -1.17
N ASP A 72 -2.31 14.77 -1.94
CA ASP A 72 -2.33 15.33 -3.29
C ASP A 72 -3.04 14.43 -4.32
N ALA A 73 -3.19 13.13 -4.02
CA ALA A 73 -3.88 12.16 -4.86
C ALA A 73 -5.29 11.81 -4.35
N ALA A 74 -5.70 12.31 -3.18
CA ALA A 74 -6.91 11.86 -2.50
C ALA A 74 -8.20 12.40 -3.15
N ALA A 75 -8.23 13.67 -3.55
CA ALA A 75 -9.43 14.34 -4.05
C ALA A 75 -10.17 13.58 -5.19
N PRO A 76 -9.51 13.16 -6.28
CA PRO A 76 -10.20 12.42 -7.35
C PRO A 76 -10.72 11.05 -6.89
N LEU A 77 -10.02 10.39 -5.97
CA LEU A 77 -10.43 9.08 -5.44
C LEU A 77 -11.61 9.20 -4.45
N VAL A 78 -11.67 10.28 -3.67
CA VAL A 78 -12.85 10.61 -2.84
C VAL A 78 -14.09 10.78 -3.71
N ALA A 79 -13.99 11.58 -4.78
CA ALA A 79 -15.10 11.79 -5.70
C ALA A 79 -15.55 10.48 -6.37
N ALA A 80 -14.60 9.62 -6.76
CA ALA A 80 -14.91 8.32 -7.33
C ALA A 80 -15.60 7.38 -6.33
N LEU A 81 -15.17 7.38 -5.06
CA LEU A 81 -15.84 6.62 -3.99
C LEU A 81 -17.27 7.08 -3.75
N GLU A 82 -17.53 8.39 -3.80
CA GLU A 82 -18.87 8.96 -3.64
C GLU A 82 -19.78 8.61 -4.82
N GLY A 83 -19.23 8.57 -6.03
CA GLY A 83 -19.96 8.16 -7.24
C GLY A 83 -20.20 6.65 -7.36
N ALA A 84 -19.46 5.82 -6.63
CA ALA A 84 -19.47 4.36 -6.79
C ALA A 84 -20.73 3.65 -6.25
N ALA A 85 -21.66 4.35 -5.59
CA ALA A 85 -22.96 3.82 -5.13
C ALA A 85 -22.88 2.47 -4.38
N GLY A 86 -21.84 2.26 -3.57
CA GLY A 86 -21.62 1.02 -2.80
C GLY A 86 -20.83 -0.07 -3.53
N ALA A 87 -20.33 0.20 -4.73
CA ALA A 87 -19.31 -0.61 -5.39
C ALA A 87 -17.94 -0.47 -4.71
N THR A 88 -17.10 -1.48 -4.83
CA THR A 88 -15.69 -1.42 -4.39
C THR A 88 -14.89 -0.70 -5.46
N LEU A 89 -14.19 0.37 -5.06
CA LEU A 89 -13.27 1.08 -5.94
C LEU A 89 -11.95 0.31 -6.04
N VAL A 90 -11.49 0.07 -7.27
CA VAL A 90 -10.28 -0.69 -7.55
C VAL A 90 -9.36 0.10 -8.46
N VAL A 91 -8.07 0.07 -8.17
CA VAL A 91 -7.01 0.65 -9.00
C VAL A 91 -5.93 -0.39 -9.26
N ASP A 92 -5.31 -0.31 -10.43
CA ASP A 92 -4.08 -1.07 -10.69
C ASP A 92 -2.92 -0.49 -9.88
N GLY A 93 -1.89 -1.30 -9.70
CA GLY A 93 -0.70 -0.94 -8.97
C GLY A 93 0.37 -2.01 -9.05
N ALA A 94 1.47 -1.77 -8.33
CA ALA A 94 2.53 -2.75 -8.17
C ALA A 94 3.21 -2.59 -6.82
N VAL A 95 3.70 -3.71 -6.29
CA VAL A 95 4.57 -3.75 -5.13
C VAL A 95 5.99 -4.00 -5.60
N HIS A 96 6.92 -3.13 -5.22
CA HIS A 96 8.31 -3.21 -5.65
C HIS A 96 9.25 -2.94 -4.49
N HIS A 97 10.47 -3.45 -4.57
CA HIS A 97 11.49 -3.26 -3.54
C HIS A 97 12.47 -2.16 -3.94
N VAL A 98 12.65 -1.15 -3.10
CA VAL A 98 13.59 -0.03 -3.31
C VAL A 98 14.20 0.36 -1.98
N ASP A 99 15.52 0.57 -1.95
CA ASP A 99 16.28 1.00 -0.76
C ASP A 99 15.97 0.18 0.51
N GLY A 100 15.83 -1.14 0.36
CA GLY A 100 15.55 -2.05 1.48
C GLY A 100 14.11 -2.04 2.00
N THR A 101 13.19 -1.37 1.31
CA THR A 101 11.79 -1.21 1.69
C THR A 101 10.88 -1.66 0.56
N TRP A 102 9.83 -2.44 0.89
CA TRP A 102 8.77 -2.72 -0.07
C TRP A 102 7.82 -1.52 -0.16
N ARG A 103 7.62 -0.99 -1.36
CA ARG A 103 6.74 0.16 -1.62
C ARG A 103 5.62 -0.25 -2.56
N VAL A 104 4.50 0.45 -2.43
CA VAL A 104 3.32 0.26 -3.26
C VAL A 104 3.20 1.44 -4.21
N TRP A 105 3.27 1.16 -5.50
CA TRP A 105 2.91 2.08 -6.57
C TRP A 105 1.43 1.91 -6.90
N VAL A 106 0.72 3.02 -7.04
CA VAL A 106 -0.70 3.07 -7.40
C VAL A 106 -0.82 3.65 -8.79
N GLY A 107 -1.46 2.94 -9.71
CA GLY A 107 -1.55 3.28 -11.13
C GLY A 107 -0.78 2.30 -12.04
N PRO A 108 -0.72 2.58 -13.35
CA PRO A 108 -0.01 1.75 -14.31
C PRO A 108 1.47 1.59 -13.94
N VAL A 109 2.01 0.38 -14.11
CA VAL A 109 3.43 0.11 -13.83
C VAL A 109 4.31 0.91 -14.78
N PRO A 110 5.21 1.79 -14.30
CA PRO A 110 6.08 2.57 -15.16
C PRO A 110 7.06 1.69 -15.93
N THR A 111 7.26 1.97 -17.22
CA THR A 111 8.19 1.20 -18.08
C THR A 111 9.65 1.57 -17.86
N ASP A 112 9.91 2.82 -17.49
CA ASP A 112 11.27 3.38 -17.35
C ASP A 112 11.78 3.36 -15.90
N GLY A 113 11.12 2.55 -15.05
CA GLY A 113 11.38 2.48 -13.62
C GLY A 113 10.44 3.37 -12.80
N PHE A 114 10.33 3.07 -11.51
CA PHE A 114 9.47 3.81 -10.60
C PHE A 114 10.03 5.21 -10.35
N PRO A 115 9.19 6.26 -10.36
CA PRO A 115 9.59 7.60 -9.94
C PRO A 115 10.22 7.60 -8.54
N PRO A 116 11.07 8.59 -8.21
CA PRO A 116 11.60 8.71 -6.86
C PRO A 116 10.48 8.94 -5.85
N VAL A 117 10.74 8.51 -4.61
CA VAL A 117 9.84 8.72 -3.49
C VAL A 117 9.85 10.20 -3.09
N PRO A 118 8.69 10.89 -3.06
CA PRO A 118 8.61 12.26 -2.56
C PRO A 118 9.07 12.37 -1.09
N GLU A 119 9.78 13.45 -0.78
CA GLU A 119 10.15 13.77 0.61
C GLU A 119 8.89 14.07 1.44
N GLY A 120 8.88 13.63 2.70
CA GLY A 120 7.74 13.82 3.61
C GLY A 120 6.53 12.94 3.29
N LEU A 121 6.63 12.00 2.33
CA LEU A 121 5.55 11.06 2.01
C LEU A 121 5.27 10.10 3.17
N ASP A 122 6.33 9.65 3.85
CA ASP A 122 6.23 8.76 5.01
C ASP A 122 6.43 9.59 6.28
N THR A 123 5.37 9.71 7.08
CA THR A 123 5.37 10.47 8.34
C THR A 123 5.36 9.57 9.56
N LEU A 124 4.93 8.31 9.38
CA LEU A 124 4.88 7.30 10.41
C LEU A 124 6.18 6.50 10.43
N ALA A 125 6.74 6.33 11.62
CA ALA A 125 7.88 5.46 11.81
C ALA A 125 7.53 3.99 11.51
N ALA A 126 8.52 3.23 11.06
CA ALA A 126 8.38 1.79 10.96
C ALA A 126 8.04 1.18 12.33
N PRO A 127 7.15 0.17 12.40
CA PRO A 127 6.85 -0.50 13.66
C PRO A 127 8.10 -1.14 14.26
N ASP A 128 8.20 -1.09 15.58
CA ASP A 128 9.28 -1.74 16.31
C ASP A 128 9.34 -3.24 15.98
N VAL A 129 10.55 -3.75 15.75
CA VAL A 129 10.77 -5.18 15.61
C VAL A 129 10.46 -5.83 16.95
N THR A 130 9.49 -6.73 16.98
CA THR A 130 9.14 -7.52 18.17
C THR A 130 9.35 -9.00 17.91
N ILE A 131 9.91 -9.73 18.88
CA ILE A 131 9.94 -11.19 18.89
C ILE A 131 9.04 -11.64 20.04
N LEU A 132 8.00 -12.40 19.74
CA LEU A 132 6.99 -12.86 20.73
C LEU A 132 6.37 -11.71 21.54
N GLY A 133 6.18 -10.54 20.94
CA GLY A 133 5.64 -9.36 21.61
C GLY A 133 6.65 -8.56 22.46
N VAL A 134 7.91 -8.99 22.51
CA VAL A 134 9.00 -8.27 23.18
C VAL A 134 9.75 -7.41 22.16
N PRO A 135 9.86 -6.08 22.34
CA PRO A 135 10.65 -5.22 21.48
C PRO A 135 12.11 -5.65 21.45
N VAL A 136 12.64 -5.88 20.26
CA VAL A 136 14.06 -6.14 20.04
C VAL A 136 14.69 -4.84 19.63
N ARG A 137 15.28 -4.12 20.60
CA ARG A 137 16.22 -3.06 20.25
C ARG A 137 17.42 -3.74 19.61
N ARG A 138 17.71 -3.40 18.35
CA ARG A 138 19.00 -3.75 17.75
C ARG A 138 20.06 -3.09 18.67
N PRO A 139 21.04 -3.83 19.21
CA PRO A 139 22.09 -3.21 20.00
C PRO A 139 22.91 -2.33 19.05
N ASP A 140 22.66 -1.03 19.08
CA ASP A 140 23.54 -0.05 18.45
C ASP A 140 24.86 -0.05 19.23
N GLY A 141 25.85 -0.79 18.72
CA GLY A 141 27.16 -0.85 19.36
C GLY A 141 28.01 -2.03 18.94
N LEU A 142 28.44 -2.07 17.68
CA LEU A 142 29.74 -2.64 17.31
C LEU A 142 30.24 -1.98 16.02
N ARG A 143 30.96 -0.87 16.25
CA ARG A 143 31.98 -0.19 15.43
C ARG A 143 31.65 0.22 13.99
#